data_AF-A0A0G4ERA0-F1
#
_entry.id   AF-A0A0G4ERA0-F1
#
_cell.length_a   1.000
_cell.length_b   1.000
_cell.length_c   1.000
_cell.angle_alpha   90.00
_cell.angle_beta   90.00
_cell.angle_gamma   90.00
#
_symmetry.space_group_name_H-M   'P 1'
#
loop_
_entity.id
_entity.type
_entity.pdbx_description
1 polymer ?
#
loop_
_entity_poly.entity_id
_entity_poly.type
_entity_poly.pdbx_seq_one_letter_code
_entity_poly.pdbx_strand_id
1 'polypeptide(L)'
;MKTSSSISKDTADASSKPAAADKISSRPLLLNVGGTLMAFPRDVLRRDGLEDTCLAVLLNRFDSWMIRDADGIHFIDADPFSFTWLAVKLRYLQDVRIAVTEITDGCPSLAFYHDRFMAHTDLSIDAQPGDENSEAFRGFMAVMGPFIDTSAGGTGGREVLSVTVDDGSVVATTDATLADYNILYDRFTKYRGPVVDVSAADFHKVVDYLRRIRLAPGAVTPLPMGGD
;
A
#
# COMPACT_ATOMS: atom_id res chain seq x y z
N MET A 1 49.77 34.15 55.33
CA MET A 1 49.43 32.86 54.71
C MET A 1 47.97 32.92 54.27
N LYS A 2 47.74 32.70 52.96
CA LYS A 2 46.50 32.81 52.19
C LYS A 2 45.91 34.23 52.01
N THR A 3 46.16 34.79 50.82
CA THR A 3 45.52 35.98 50.24
C THR A 3 45.01 35.64 48.84
N SER A 4 43.70 35.86 48.65
CA SER A 4 43.00 36.55 47.55
C SER A 4 43.14 36.15 46.07
N SER A 5 41.96 36.08 45.41
CA SER A 5 41.60 36.48 44.02
C SER A 5 42.31 35.80 42.83
N SER A 6 41.77 35.65 41.61
CA SER A 6 40.67 36.30 40.89
C SER A 6 40.33 35.54 39.58
N ILE A 7 39.03 35.53 39.25
CA ILE A 7 38.32 35.72 37.96
C ILE A 7 39.15 35.78 36.65
N SER A 8 38.73 35.00 35.63
CA SER A 8 38.60 35.28 34.17
C SER A 8 37.91 34.05 33.52
N LYS A 9 36.64 34.05 33.06
CA LYS A 9 35.99 34.64 31.86
C LYS A 9 36.63 34.27 30.52
N ASP A 10 36.08 33.22 29.89
CA ASP A 10 36.08 32.94 28.44
C ASP A 10 34.77 32.15 28.16
N THR A 11 33.63 32.76 27.85
CA THR A 11 33.11 33.18 26.53
C THR A 11 33.53 32.33 25.32
N ALA A 12 32.59 31.47 24.93
CA ALA A 12 32.12 31.17 23.57
C ALA A 12 33.13 30.62 22.54
N ASP A 13 32.94 29.36 22.16
CA ASP A 13 32.70 29.04 20.75
C ASP A 13 31.77 27.84 20.61
N ALA A 14 30.46 28.13 20.55
CA ALA A 14 29.44 27.17 20.18
C ALA A 14 29.43 27.08 18.65
N SER A 15 30.30 26.24 18.08
CA SER A 15 30.19 25.84 16.68
C SER A 15 29.16 24.72 16.56
N SER A 16 27.90 25.06 16.83
CA SER A 16 26.76 24.24 16.45
C SER A 16 26.59 24.33 14.94
N LYS A 17 27.22 23.39 14.25
CA LYS A 17 26.95 23.03 12.85
C LYS A 17 25.43 22.81 12.73
N PRO A 18 24.71 23.54 11.85
CA PRO A 18 23.30 23.29 11.69
C PRO A 18 23.15 21.87 11.15
N ALA A 19 22.42 21.04 11.90
CA ALA A 19 21.91 19.77 11.42
C ALA A 19 21.26 20.04 10.08
N ALA A 20 21.75 19.37 9.04
CA ALA A 20 21.09 19.36 7.76
C ALA A 20 19.65 18.93 8.04
N ALA A 21 18.71 19.85 7.83
CA ALA A 21 17.31 19.52 7.77
C ALA A 21 17.22 18.33 6.81
N ASP A 22 16.77 17.19 7.33
CA ASP A 22 16.45 16.02 6.52
C ASP A 22 15.60 16.53 5.36
N LYS A 23 16.18 16.48 4.16
CA LYS A 23 15.39 16.55 2.94
C LYS A 23 14.41 15.39 3.08
N ILE A 24 13.17 15.72 3.43
CA ILE A 24 12.02 14.82 3.27
C ILE A 24 12.21 14.18 1.90
N SER A 25 12.53 12.89 1.92
CA SER A 25 13.02 12.18 0.75
C SER A 25 11.97 12.29 -0.33
N SER A 26 12.22 13.15 -1.33
CA SER A 26 11.35 13.41 -2.48
C SER A 26 11.26 12.22 -3.45
N ARG A 27 11.58 11.02 -2.97
CA ARG A 27 11.57 9.80 -3.76
C ARG A 27 10.19 9.16 -3.61
N PRO A 28 9.47 8.91 -4.72
CA PRO A 28 8.18 8.25 -4.66
C PRO A 28 8.32 6.89 -3.96
N LEU A 29 7.30 6.52 -3.18
CA LEU A 29 7.23 5.23 -2.54
C LEU A 29 7.21 4.15 -3.62
N LEU A 30 8.12 3.18 -3.54
CA LEU A 30 8.05 2.01 -4.42
C LEU A 30 7.05 1.02 -3.81
N LEU A 31 6.04 0.65 -4.60
CA LEU A 31 5.03 -0.35 -4.26
C LEU A 31 5.11 -1.53 -5.21
N ASN A 32 4.96 -2.73 -4.66
CA ASN A 32 4.63 -3.92 -5.42
C ASN A 32 3.12 -4.16 -5.33
N VAL A 33 2.39 -3.93 -6.41
CA VAL A 33 0.94 -4.17 -6.46
C VAL A 33 0.68 -5.41 -7.28
N GLY A 34 0.30 -6.49 -6.62
CA GLY A 34 -0.03 -7.75 -7.28
C GLY A 34 1.06 -8.34 -8.18
N GLY A 35 2.33 -7.98 -8.00
CA GLY A 35 3.48 -8.39 -8.82
C GLY A 35 4.06 -7.28 -9.71
N THR A 36 3.38 -6.14 -9.83
CA THR A 36 3.85 -4.99 -10.61
C THR A 36 4.50 -3.95 -9.71
N LEU A 37 5.79 -3.67 -9.93
CA LEU A 37 6.50 -2.59 -9.26
C LEU A 37 6.10 -1.23 -9.87
N MET A 38 5.74 -0.28 -9.02
CA MET A 38 5.41 1.08 -9.45
C MET A 38 5.84 2.14 -8.44
N ALA A 39 6.30 3.27 -8.98
CA ALA A 39 6.58 4.47 -8.21
C ALA A 39 5.26 5.20 -7.90
N PHE A 40 4.86 5.18 -6.63
CA PHE A 40 3.59 5.69 -6.15
C PHE A 40 3.75 7.08 -5.49
N PRO A 41 2.98 8.11 -5.90
CA PRO A 41 3.04 9.47 -5.35
C PRO A 41 2.42 9.59 -3.96
N ARG A 42 2.92 8.85 -2.96
CA ARG A 42 2.36 8.81 -1.60
C ARG A 42 2.13 10.20 -1.01
N ASP A 43 3.08 11.12 -1.19
CA ASP A 43 3.00 12.44 -0.55
C ASP A 43 1.84 13.30 -1.07
N VAL A 44 1.32 13.00 -2.27
CA VAL A 44 0.13 13.66 -2.82
C VAL A 44 -1.13 13.31 -2.05
N LEU A 45 -1.15 12.15 -1.38
CA LEU A 45 -2.28 11.74 -0.53
C LEU A 45 -2.43 12.61 0.73
N ARG A 46 -1.46 13.47 1.07
CA ARG A 46 -1.55 14.42 2.19
C ARG A 46 -2.28 15.72 1.85
N ARG A 47 -2.92 15.80 0.68
CA ARG A 47 -3.70 16.97 0.27
C ARG A 47 -5.09 16.92 0.90
N ASP A 48 -5.65 18.10 1.17
CA ASP A 48 -7.04 18.28 1.61
C ASP A 48 -8.00 17.47 0.73
N GLY A 49 -8.84 16.66 1.36
CA GLY A 49 -9.80 15.76 0.71
C GLY A 49 -9.24 14.40 0.28
N LEU A 50 -7.93 14.14 0.43
CA LEU A 50 -7.33 12.82 0.29
C LEU A 50 -6.73 12.30 1.60
N GLU A 51 -6.29 13.18 2.49
CA GLU A 51 -5.55 12.82 3.70
C GLU A 51 -6.33 11.95 4.69
N ASP A 52 -7.65 12.03 4.65
CA ASP A 52 -8.60 11.28 5.47
C ASP A 52 -9.11 10.02 4.75
N THR A 53 -8.53 9.65 3.62
CA THR A 53 -8.86 8.37 2.95
C THR A 53 -8.12 7.20 3.58
N CYS A 54 -8.73 6.01 3.55
CA CYS A 54 -8.13 4.78 4.08
C CYS A 54 -6.75 4.50 3.48
N LEU A 55 -6.54 4.74 2.17
CA LEU A 55 -5.24 4.55 1.55
C LEU A 55 -4.20 5.56 2.06
N ALA A 56 -4.59 6.82 2.25
CA ALA A 56 -3.70 7.84 2.79
C ALA A 56 -3.24 7.48 4.21
N VAL A 57 -4.17 7.05 5.07
CA VAL A 57 -3.87 6.59 6.42
C VAL A 57 -3.01 5.32 6.38
N LEU A 58 -3.35 4.31 5.57
CA LEU A 58 -2.56 3.08 5.44
C LEU A 58 -1.10 3.37 5.07
N LEU A 59 -0.87 4.14 4.00
CA LEU A 59 0.48 4.35 3.46
C LEU A 59 1.33 5.36 4.25
N ASN A 60 0.71 6.27 5.00
CA ASN A 60 1.44 7.30 5.75
C ASN A 60 1.54 7.01 7.26
N ARG A 61 0.58 6.30 7.85
CA ARG A 61 0.55 5.99 9.28
C ARG A 61 0.92 4.55 9.59
N PHE A 62 0.45 3.62 8.76
CA PHE A 62 0.55 2.17 9.01
C PHE A 62 1.43 1.45 7.98
N ASP A 63 2.41 2.13 7.40
CA ASP A 63 3.30 1.54 6.39
C ASP A 63 4.09 0.33 6.96
N SER A 64 4.53 0.43 8.21
CA SER A 64 5.19 -0.65 8.95
C SER A 64 4.31 -1.88 9.18
N TRP A 65 2.98 -1.76 9.02
CA TRP A 65 2.02 -2.86 9.17
C TRP A 65 1.75 -3.56 7.84
N MET A 66 2.23 -3.02 6.72
CA MET A 66 2.05 -3.65 5.42
C MET A 66 3.01 -4.82 5.24
N ILE A 67 2.52 -5.83 4.53
CA ILE A 67 3.34 -6.96 4.10
C ILE A 67 4.42 -6.44 3.14
N ARG A 68 5.61 -7.04 3.21
CA ARG A 68 6.71 -6.77 2.28
C ARG A 68 6.99 -8.00 1.43
N ASP A 69 7.39 -7.78 0.19
CA ASP A 69 7.88 -8.86 -0.67
C ASP A 69 9.31 -9.30 -0.27
N ALA A 70 9.85 -10.28 -1.00
CA ALA A 70 11.18 -10.82 -0.73
C ALA A 70 12.32 -9.79 -0.83
N ASP A 71 12.09 -8.67 -1.54
CA ASP A 71 13.04 -7.58 -1.68
C ASP A 71 12.83 -6.46 -0.64
N GLY A 72 11.87 -6.65 0.29
CA GLY A 72 11.54 -5.69 1.34
C GLY A 72 10.65 -4.54 0.87
N ILE A 73 10.07 -4.63 -0.34
CA ILE A 73 9.18 -3.60 -0.92
C ILE A 73 7.77 -3.81 -0.37
N HIS A 74 7.08 -2.72 -0.01
CA HIS A 74 5.70 -2.80 0.46
C HIS A 74 4.80 -3.40 -0.63
N PHE A 75 3.99 -4.37 -0.21
CA PHE A 75 3.10 -5.12 -1.09
C PHE A 75 1.65 -4.73 -0.85
N ILE A 76 0.89 -4.57 -1.94
CA ILE A 76 -0.58 -4.45 -1.90
C ILE A 76 -1.17 -5.57 -2.73
N ASP A 77 -2.00 -6.38 -2.09
CA ASP A 77 -2.69 -7.51 -2.73
C ASP A 77 -3.94 -7.05 -3.49
N ALA A 78 -3.72 -6.36 -4.60
CA ALA A 78 -4.76 -5.80 -5.44
C ALA A 78 -4.41 -5.92 -6.94
N ASP A 79 -5.38 -5.65 -7.80
CA ASP A 79 -5.16 -5.46 -9.24
C ASP A 79 -4.16 -4.31 -9.51
N PRO A 80 -3.03 -4.58 -10.19
CA PRO A 80 -2.08 -3.53 -10.57
C PRO A 80 -2.69 -2.46 -11.49
N PHE A 81 -3.71 -2.79 -12.28
CA PHE A 81 -4.32 -1.80 -13.18
C PHE A 81 -5.05 -0.70 -12.39
N SER A 82 -5.75 -1.05 -11.31
CA SER A 82 -6.37 -0.09 -10.40
C SER A 82 -5.36 0.91 -9.81
N PHE A 83 -4.19 0.43 -9.37
CA PHE A 83 -3.16 1.29 -8.80
C PHE A 83 -2.37 2.06 -9.86
N THR A 84 -2.22 1.52 -11.06
CA THR A 84 -1.61 2.24 -12.19
C THR A 84 -2.45 3.46 -12.54
N TRP A 85 -3.78 3.29 -12.66
CA TRP A 85 -4.71 4.40 -12.87
C TRP A 85 -4.61 5.45 -11.77
N LEU A 86 -4.64 5.01 -10.50
CA LEU A 86 -4.57 5.92 -9.35
C LEU A 86 -3.24 6.68 -9.31
N ALA A 87 -2.11 6.01 -9.55
CA ALA A 87 -0.80 6.65 -9.58
C ALA A 87 -0.71 7.71 -10.68
N VAL A 88 -1.28 7.46 -11.86
CA VAL A 88 -1.36 8.46 -12.94
C VAL A 88 -2.21 9.66 -12.53
N LYS A 89 -3.38 9.42 -11.93
CA LYS A 89 -4.26 10.49 -11.45
C LYS A 89 -3.60 11.33 -10.35
N LEU A 90 -2.92 10.71 -9.39
CA LEU A 90 -2.17 11.42 -8.37
C LEU A 90 -1.05 12.29 -8.96
N ARG A 91 -0.37 11.84 -10.03
CA ARG A 91 0.61 12.67 -10.74
C ARG A 91 -0.03 13.86 -11.45
N TYR A 92 -1.19 13.67 -12.10
CA TYR A 92 -1.92 14.78 -12.70
C TYR A 92 -2.42 15.78 -11.65
N LEU A 93 -2.87 15.30 -10.48
CA LEU A 93 -3.22 16.16 -9.37
C LEU A 93 -1.99 16.91 -8.87
N GLN A 94 -0.84 16.24 -8.74
CA GLN A 94 0.43 16.85 -8.36
C GLN A 94 0.78 18.04 -9.26
N ASP A 95 0.60 17.86 -10.57
CA ASP A 95 0.81 18.86 -11.62
C ASP A 95 -0.35 19.86 -11.76
N VAL A 96 -1.34 19.83 -10.88
CA VAL A 96 -2.52 20.74 -10.86
C VAL A 96 -3.34 20.67 -12.16
N ARG A 97 -3.40 19.49 -12.78
CA ARG A 97 -4.14 19.24 -14.04
C ARG A 97 -5.54 18.71 -13.84
N ILE A 98 -5.83 18.17 -12.65
CA ILE A 98 -7.12 17.62 -12.27
C ILE A 98 -7.49 18.05 -10.84
N ALA A 99 -8.76 18.00 -10.50
CA ALA A 99 -9.24 18.20 -9.14
C ALA A 99 -9.17 16.91 -8.30
N VAL A 100 -9.23 17.05 -6.96
CA VAL A 100 -9.33 15.89 -6.04
C VAL A 100 -10.57 15.05 -6.33
N THR A 101 -11.68 15.67 -6.72
CA THR A 101 -12.92 14.96 -7.06
C THR A 101 -12.75 13.98 -8.21
N GLU A 102 -11.87 14.27 -9.18
CA GLU A 102 -11.58 13.33 -10.28
C GLU A 102 -10.80 12.08 -9.84
N ILE A 103 -10.25 12.10 -8.63
CA ILE A 103 -9.67 10.94 -7.97
C ILE A 103 -10.72 10.27 -7.09
N THR A 104 -11.43 11.01 -6.24
CA THR A 104 -12.38 10.42 -5.28
C THR A 104 -13.67 9.90 -5.92
N ASP A 105 -14.08 10.43 -7.07
CA ASP A 105 -15.24 9.91 -7.82
C ASP A 105 -14.91 8.61 -8.56
N GLY A 106 -13.62 8.36 -8.80
CA GLY A 106 -13.14 7.10 -9.35
C GLY A 106 -13.51 6.83 -10.80
N CYS A 107 -13.47 5.55 -11.14
CA CYS A 107 -13.93 5.01 -12.41
C CYS A 107 -14.79 3.78 -12.10
N PRO A 108 -16.02 3.64 -12.64
CA PRO A 108 -16.88 2.50 -12.31
C PRO A 108 -16.25 1.13 -12.56
N SER A 109 -15.37 1.00 -13.56
CA SER A 109 -14.64 -0.24 -13.83
C SER A 109 -13.59 -0.60 -12.77
N LEU A 110 -13.22 0.35 -11.90
CA LEU A 110 -12.22 0.22 -10.85
C LEU A 110 -12.82 0.33 -9.43
N ALA A 111 -14.14 0.51 -9.32
CA ALA A 111 -14.85 0.81 -8.09
C ALA A 111 -14.50 -0.16 -6.95
N PHE A 112 -14.33 -1.46 -7.23
CA PHE A 112 -14.08 -2.45 -6.18
C PHE A 112 -12.92 -2.10 -5.24
N TYR A 113 -11.75 -1.76 -5.79
CA TYR A 113 -10.59 -1.36 -5.01
C TYR A 113 -10.67 0.11 -4.64
N HIS A 114 -11.09 0.93 -5.60
CA HIS A 114 -11.14 2.37 -5.46
C HIS A 114 -12.05 2.80 -4.28
N ASP A 115 -13.27 2.27 -4.18
CA ASP A 115 -14.21 2.57 -3.09
C ASP A 115 -13.61 2.25 -1.72
N ARG A 116 -12.85 1.16 -1.60
CA ARG A 116 -12.19 0.77 -0.34
C ARG A 116 -11.05 1.70 0.01
N PHE A 117 -10.20 2.00 -0.97
CA PHE A 117 -9.00 2.81 -0.76
C PHE A 117 -9.31 4.29 -0.57
N MET A 118 -10.36 4.80 -1.23
CA MET A 118 -10.81 6.19 -1.12
C MET A 118 -11.93 6.39 -0.09
N ALA A 119 -12.37 5.33 0.61
CA ALA A 119 -13.28 5.48 1.74
C ALA A 119 -12.68 6.42 2.79
N HIS A 120 -13.45 7.42 3.19
CA HIS A 120 -13.05 8.35 4.25
C HIS A 120 -13.07 7.67 5.61
N THR A 121 -12.18 8.10 6.49
CA THR A 121 -12.07 7.66 7.87
C THR A 121 -11.77 8.86 8.77
N ASP A 122 -12.28 8.83 10.00
CA ASP A 122 -11.98 9.86 10.99
C ASP A 122 -10.57 9.68 11.62
N LEU A 123 -9.80 8.67 11.18
CA LEU A 123 -8.41 8.54 11.56
C LEU A 123 -7.54 9.56 10.82
N SER A 124 -6.72 10.29 11.58
CA SER A 124 -5.65 11.09 11.01
C SER A 124 -4.44 10.23 10.61
N ILE A 125 -3.72 10.68 9.59
CA ILE A 125 -2.38 10.20 9.24
C ILE A 125 -1.42 10.35 10.43
N ASP A 126 -1.58 11.40 11.23
CA ASP A 126 -0.79 11.60 12.43
C ASP A 126 -1.48 10.94 13.61
N ALA A 127 -0.84 9.91 14.19
CA ALA A 127 -1.41 9.12 15.27
C ALA A 127 -1.75 9.97 16.49
N GLN A 128 -2.96 9.82 17.02
CA GLN A 128 -3.40 10.45 18.26
C GLN A 128 -3.44 9.44 19.41
N PRO A 129 -3.16 9.87 20.67
CA PRO A 129 -3.27 8.98 21.82
C PRO A 129 -4.68 8.40 21.98
N GLY A 130 -4.80 7.08 22.09
CA GLY A 130 -6.06 6.38 22.32
C GLY A 130 -6.82 5.98 21.04
N ASP A 131 -6.29 6.31 19.86
CA ASP A 131 -6.89 5.92 18.58
C ASP A 131 -7.14 4.43 18.47
N GLU A 132 -6.29 3.58 19.06
CA GLU A 132 -6.40 2.13 19.03
C GLU A 132 -7.71 1.59 19.63
N ASN A 133 -8.39 2.39 20.46
CA ASN A 133 -9.67 2.04 21.08
C ASN A 133 -10.87 2.72 20.39
N SER A 134 -10.63 3.52 19.36
CA SER A 134 -11.67 4.31 18.69
C SER A 134 -12.51 3.48 17.72
N GLU A 135 -13.73 3.94 17.46
CA GLU A 135 -14.57 3.39 16.39
C GLU A 135 -13.93 3.59 15.01
N ALA A 136 -13.26 4.74 14.79
CA ALA A 136 -12.55 5.04 13.56
C ALA A 136 -11.44 4.00 13.27
N PHE A 137 -10.67 3.60 14.28
CA PHE A 137 -9.67 2.55 14.15
C PHE A 137 -10.27 1.19 13.84
N ARG A 138 -11.36 0.82 14.52
CA ARG A 138 -12.09 -0.42 14.22
C ARG A 138 -12.66 -0.42 12.80
N GLY A 139 -13.20 0.69 12.33
CA GLY A 139 -13.69 0.88 10.97
C GLY A 139 -12.55 0.76 9.95
N PHE A 140 -11.44 1.46 10.18
CA PHE A 140 -10.25 1.36 9.36
C PHE A 140 -9.74 -0.08 9.25
N MET A 141 -9.60 -0.79 10.37
CA MET A 141 -9.15 -2.19 10.37
C MET A 141 -10.14 -3.12 9.66
N ALA A 142 -11.44 -2.83 9.71
CA ALA A 142 -12.43 -3.59 8.94
C ALA A 142 -12.26 -3.42 7.42
N VAL A 143 -11.85 -2.25 6.94
CA VAL A 143 -11.66 -1.96 5.52
C VAL A 143 -10.26 -2.34 5.03
N MET A 144 -9.21 -1.99 5.78
CA MET A 144 -7.81 -2.14 5.39
C MET A 144 -7.12 -3.38 5.96
N GLY A 145 -7.70 -4.04 6.96
CA GLY A 145 -7.19 -5.28 7.55
C GLY A 145 -6.75 -6.33 6.52
N PRO A 146 -7.51 -6.58 5.43
CA PRO A 146 -7.11 -7.52 4.38
C PRO A 146 -5.86 -7.17 3.58
N PHE A 147 -5.32 -5.95 3.73
CA PHE A 147 -4.08 -5.48 3.13
C PHE A 147 -2.95 -5.31 4.17
N ILE A 148 -3.24 -5.59 5.44
CA ILE A 148 -2.32 -5.46 6.57
C ILE A 148 -1.79 -6.85 6.96
N ASP A 149 -0.51 -6.91 7.34
CA ASP A 149 0.15 -8.12 7.81
C ASP A 149 -0.58 -8.70 9.04
N THR A 150 -0.77 -10.02 9.04
CA THR A 150 -1.45 -10.71 10.15
C THR A 150 -0.75 -10.49 11.50
N SER A 151 0.56 -10.30 11.52
CA SER A 151 1.33 -10.00 12.75
C SER A 151 1.04 -8.60 13.32
N ALA A 152 0.53 -7.68 12.51
CA ALA A 152 0.06 -6.36 12.91
C ALA A 152 -1.45 -6.33 13.20
N GLY A 153 -2.11 -7.49 13.27
CA GLY A 153 -3.55 -7.60 13.53
C GLY A 153 -4.43 -7.50 12.28
N GLY A 154 -3.83 -7.51 11.08
CA GLY A 154 -4.56 -7.60 9.83
C GLY A 154 -4.99 -9.03 9.47
N THR A 155 -5.51 -9.17 8.26
CA THR A 155 -5.93 -10.44 7.64
C THR A 155 -5.34 -10.60 6.23
N GLY A 156 -4.31 -9.81 5.91
CA GLY A 156 -3.65 -9.81 4.61
C GLY A 156 -2.78 -11.02 4.33
N GLY A 157 -2.48 -11.83 5.35
CA GLY A 157 -1.50 -12.91 5.25
C GLY A 157 -0.16 -12.50 5.83
N ARG A 158 0.84 -13.35 5.60
CA ARG A 158 2.20 -13.18 6.13
C ARG A 158 3.27 -13.20 5.05
N GLU A 159 2.97 -13.78 3.89
CA GLU A 159 3.97 -14.01 2.87
C GLU A 159 3.46 -13.55 1.50
N VAL A 160 4.33 -12.90 0.74
CA VAL A 160 4.10 -12.60 -0.68
C VAL A 160 4.65 -13.75 -1.50
N LEU A 161 3.78 -14.39 -2.26
CA LEU A 161 4.11 -15.47 -3.19
C LEU A 161 4.03 -14.91 -4.61
N SER A 162 4.96 -15.31 -5.47
CA SER A 162 4.98 -14.83 -6.85
C SER A 162 5.29 -15.94 -7.85
N VAL A 163 4.78 -15.77 -9.07
CA VAL A 163 5.11 -16.59 -10.23
C VAL A 163 5.41 -15.71 -11.42
N THR A 164 6.31 -16.18 -12.28
CA THR A 164 6.61 -15.56 -13.56
C THR A 164 5.72 -16.17 -14.64
N VAL A 165 5.23 -15.36 -15.57
CA VAL A 165 4.52 -15.79 -16.79
C VAL A 165 5.54 -15.87 -17.94
N ASP A 166 5.26 -16.64 -19.00
CA ASP A 166 6.20 -16.85 -20.12
C ASP A 166 6.74 -15.54 -20.73
N ASP A 167 5.93 -14.48 -20.76
CA ASP A 167 6.34 -13.15 -21.22
C ASP A 167 7.28 -12.40 -20.26
N GLY A 168 7.68 -13.02 -19.14
CA GLY A 168 8.53 -12.46 -18.10
C GLY A 168 7.80 -11.63 -17.05
N SER A 169 6.50 -11.39 -17.21
CA SER A 169 5.70 -10.66 -16.21
C SER A 169 5.61 -11.43 -14.90
N VAL A 170 5.53 -10.70 -13.79
CA VAL A 170 5.36 -11.29 -12.46
C VAL A 170 3.94 -11.06 -11.97
N VAL A 171 3.32 -12.13 -11.48
CA VAL A 171 2.06 -12.08 -10.73
C VAL A 171 2.35 -12.50 -9.31
N ALA A 172 2.05 -11.63 -8.35
CA ALA A 172 2.27 -11.87 -6.94
C ALA A 172 0.98 -11.70 -6.14
N THR A 173 0.81 -12.46 -5.06
CA THR A 173 -0.36 -12.47 -4.18
C THR A 173 0.06 -12.91 -2.79
N THR A 174 -0.81 -12.84 -1.79
CA THR A 174 -0.49 -13.37 -0.46
C THR A 174 -0.94 -14.82 -0.27
N ASP A 175 -0.34 -15.48 0.71
CA ASP A 175 -0.80 -16.76 1.26
C ASP A 175 -2.28 -16.71 1.67
N ALA A 176 -2.75 -15.58 2.21
CA ALA A 176 -4.17 -15.42 2.57
C ALA A 176 -5.11 -15.51 1.36
N THR A 177 -4.73 -14.97 0.19
CA THR A 177 -5.55 -15.09 -1.05
C THR A 177 -5.57 -16.52 -1.58
N LEU A 178 -4.52 -17.30 -1.34
CA LEU A 178 -4.40 -18.66 -1.86
C LEU A 178 -4.93 -19.74 -0.91
N ALA A 179 -5.27 -19.39 0.34
CA ALA A 179 -5.56 -20.33 1.42
C ALA A 179 -6.61 -21.40 1.06
N ASP A 180 -7.64 -21.03 0.31
CA ASP A 180 -8.74 -21.93 -0.06
C ASP A 180 -8.61 -22.53 -1.48
N TYR A 181 -7.49 -22.29 -2.18
CA TYR A 181 -7.34 -22.58 -3.61
C TYR A 181 -6.10 -23.43 -3.93
N ASN A 182 -6.17 -24.72 -3.57
CA ASN A 182 -5.05 -25.68 -3.68
C ASN A 182 -4.33 -25.68 -5.04
N ILE A 183 -5.04 -25.57 -6.17
CA ILE A 183 -4.42 -25.58 -7.50
C ILE A 183 -3.53 -24.34 -7.70
N LEU A 184 -4.03 -23.16 -7.33
CA LEU A 184 -3.25 -21.94 -7.42
C LEU A 184 -2.17 -21.89 -6.34
N TYR A 185 -2.47 -22.34 -5.13
CA TYR A 185 -1.45 -22.51 -4.09
C TYR A 185 -0.27 -23.35 -4.57
N ASP A 186 -0.53 -24.49 -5.21
CA ASP A 186 0.50 -25.37 -5.77
C ASP A 186 1.27 -24.70 -6.93
N ARG A 187 0.58 -23.90 -7.76
CA ARG A 187 1.22 -23.09 -8.81
C ARG A 187 2.21 -22.08 -8.24
N PHE A 188 1.90 -21.45 -7.11
CA PHE A 188 2.73 -20.43 -6.47
C PHE A 188 3.84 -21.02 -5.58
N THR A 189 3.74 -22.27 -5.13
CA THR A 189 4.68 -22.85 -4.14
C THR A 189 5.45 -24.07 -4.63
N LYS A 190 4.79 -24.96 -5.40
CA LYS A 190 5.35 -26.27 -5.78
C LYS A 190 5.90 -26.27 -7.20
N TYR A 191 5.13 -25.79 -8.17
CA TYR A 191 5.53 -25.87 -9.57
C TYR A 191 6.69 -24.91 -9.88
N ARG A 192 7.62 -25.37 -10.72
CA ARG A 192 8.79 -24.62 -11.15
C ARG A 192 8.61 -24.19 -12.61
N GLY A 193 9.24 -23.08 -12.98
CA GLY A 193 9.15 -22.52 -14.34
C GLY A 193 7.98 -21.54 -14.52
N PRO A 194 7.89 -20.89 -15.69
CA PRO A 194 6.89 -19.87 -15.95
C PRO A 194 5.49 -20.46 -16.12
N VAL A 195 4.47 -19.62 -15.94
CA VAL A 195 3.09 -19.95 -16.35
C VAL A 195 3.05 -19.82 -17.87
N VAL A 196 2.73 -20.91 -18.56
CA VAL A 196 2.65 -20.98 -20.03
C VAL A 196 1.19 -21.08 -20.47
N ASP A 197 0.93 -20.86 -21.76
CA ASP A 197 -0.39 -20.99 -22.41
C ASP A 197 -1.48 -20.00 -21.96
N VAL A 198 -1.16 -19.04 -21.09
CA VAL A 198 -2.04 -17.96 -20.66
C VAL A 198 -1.29 -16.64 -20.62
N SER A 199 -1.94 -15.55 -21.02
CA SER A 199 -1.34 -14.22 -20.94
C SER A 199 -1.20 -13.77 -19.49
N ALA A 200 -0.22 -12.91 -19.19
CA ALA A 200 -0.10 -12.33 -17.85
C ALA A 200 -1.37 -11.55 -17.45
N ALA A 201 -2.02 -10.89 -18.42
CA ALA A 201 -3.27 -10.17 -18.20
C ALA A 201 -4.40 -11.11 -17.75
N ASP A 202 -4.56 -12.26 -18.39
CA ASP A 202 -5.61 -13.21 -18.01
C ASP A 202 -5.28 -13.93 -16.70
N PHE A 203 -4.00 -14.24 -16.44
CA PHE A 203 -3.59 -14.80 -15.17
C PHE A 203 -3.80 -13.80 -14.01
N HIS A 204 -3.53 -12.51 -14.23
CA HIS A 204 -3.88 -11.45 -13.29
C HIS A 204 -5.38 -11.40 -13.01
N LYS A 205 -6.25 -11.53 -14.02
CA LYS A 205 -7.72 -11.55 -13.80
C LYS A 205 -8.14 -12.73 -12.92
N VAL A 206 -7.54 -13.90 -13.11
CA VAL A 206 -7.82 -15.08 -12.27
C VAL A 206 -7.41 -14.80 -10.82
N VAL A 207 -6.18 -14.33 -10.59
CA VAL A 207 -5.72 -14.02 -9.23
C VAL A 207 -6.54 -12.88 -8.61
N ASP A 208 -6.88 -11.86 -9.38
CA ASP A 208 -7.71 -10.74 -8.94
C ASP A 208 -9.10 -11.21 -8.50
N TYR A 209 -9.71 -12.14 -9.25
CA TYR A 209 -10.98 -12.75 -8.87
C TYR A 209 -10.91 -13.40 -7.48
N LEU A 210 -9.83 -14.13 -7.17
CA LEU A 210 -9.62 -14.71 -5.84
C LEU A 210 -9.45 -13.63 -4.76
N ARG A 211 -8.66 -12.59 -5.03
CA ARG A 211 -8.51 -11.45 -4.11
C ARG A 211 -9.86 -10.83 -3.79
N ARG A 212 -10.70 -10.59 -4.81
CA ARG A 212 -12.03 -10.02 -4.61
C ARG A 212 -12.94 -10.94 -3.81
N ILE A 213 -12.85 -12.26 -3.99
CA ILE A 213 -13.61 -13.23 -3.18
C ILE A 213 -13.20 -13.14 -1.72
N ARG A 214 -11.89 -13.09 -1.45
CA ARG A 214 -11.37 -12.92 -0.08
C ARG A 214 -11.86 -11.61 0.54
N LEU A 215 -11.87 -10.53 -0.23
CA LEU A 215 -12.19 -9.17 0.24
C LEU A 215 -13.69 -8.90 0.40
N ALA A 216 -14.55 -9.52 -0.41
CA ALA A 216 -16.00 -9.44 -0.29
C ALA A 216 -16.67 -10.60 -1.03
N PRO A 217 -16.84 -11.77 -0.38
CA PRO A 217 -17.33 -12.97 -1.05
C PRO A 217 -18.75 -12.79 -1.63
N GLY A 218 -19.58 -11.94 -1.03
CA GLY A 218 -20.93 -11.65 -1.51
C GLY A 218 -21.03 -10.62 -2.65
N ALA A 219 -19.92 -9.97 -3.03
CA ALA A 219 -19.91 -8.88 -4.02
C ALA A 219 -19.25 -9.28 -5.36
N VAL A 220 -18.70 -10.49 -5.46
CA VAL A 220 -17.94 -10.90 -6.64
C VAL A 220 -18.87 -11.45 -7.72
N THR A 221 -18.78 -10.88 -8.92
CA THR A 221 -19.40 -11.47 -10.12
C THR A 221 -18.53 -12.60 -10.63
N PRO A 222 -19.07 -13.80 -10.93
CA PRO A 222 -18.31 -14.89 -11.51
C PRO A 222 -17.54 -14.45 -12.76
N LEU A 223 -16.33 -14.98 -12.96
CA LEU A 223 -15.63 -14.80 -14.23
C LEU A 223 -16.51 -15.32 -15.37
N PRO A 224 -16.59 -14.61 -16.51
CA PRO A 224 -17.30 -15.12 -17.66
C PRO A 224 -16.69 -16.47 -18.05
N MET A 225 -17.49 -17.52 -18.00
CA MET A 225 -17.15 -18.80 -18.61
C MET A 225 -17.05 -18.50 -20.11
N GLY A 226 -15.85 -18.61 -20.68
CA GLY A 226 -15.63 -18.35 -22.11
C GLY A 226 -16.68 -19.10 -22.93
N GLY A 227 -17.41 -18.36 -23.77
CA GLY A 227 -18.30 -18.95 -24.76
C GLY A 227 -17.46 -19.63 -25.84
N ASP A 228 -17.94 -20.81 -26.25
CA ASP A 228 -17.45 -21.56 -27.43
C ASP A 228 -17.41 -20.70 -28.71
#